data_AF-A0A7D9L8H5-F1
#
_entry.id   AF-A0A7D9L8H5-F1
#
_cell.length_a   1.000
_cell.length_b   1.000
_cell.length_c   1.000
_cell.angle_alpha   90.00
_cell.angle_beta   90.00
_cell.angle_gamma   90.00
#
_symmetry.space_group_name_H-M   'P 1'
#
loop_
_entity.id
_entity.type
_entity.pdbx_description
1 polymer ?
#
loop_
_entity_poly.entity_id
_entity_poly.type
_entity_poly.pdbx_seq_one_letter_code
_entity_poly.pdbx_strand_id
1 'polypeptide(L)'
;MADRNNQWFEHLIDGETVDSVNTLCERINHFFVNLTKDFTPLSQDDVSNYSAGDSGIADDLLASTGEVYKSLCSLKTGKAPGPDGIPNVILKTFAFDDDLERVQKRALAIIYPNCSYDDALKLAGIEPLVLRRDAACKRFVETILPGNPLYPIVHSRSAPVNHGYKLRSDNVARNIRMRTDRFQKFVTIKYAT
;
A
#
# COMPACT_ATOMS: atom_id res chain seq x y z
N MET A 1 -38.05 32.54 7.10
CA MET A 1 -38.39 31.78 8.32
C MET A 1 -38.31 30.32 7.96
N ALA A 2 -37.26 29.62 8.40
CA ALA A 2 -37.12 28.19 8.13
C ALA A 2 -38.16 27.43 8.96
N ASP A 3 -38.96 26.63 8.27
CA ASP A 3 -40.02 25.82 8.82
C ASP A 3 -39.44 24.80 9.81
N ARG A 4 -39.75 24.96 11.10
CA ARG A 4 -39.20 24.12 12.19
C ARG A 4 -39.88 22.75 12.29
N ASN A 5 -40.88 22.48 11.46
CA ASN A 5 -41.79 21.34 11.60
C ASN A 5 -41.53 20.16 10.65
N ASN A 6 -40.38 20.11 9.96
CA ASN A 6 -40.09 19.04 9.00
C ASN A 6 -38.91 18.15 9.42
N GLN A 7 -38.84 17.82 10.71
CA GLN A 7 -37.81 16.93 11.21
C GLN A 7 -38.28 15.47 11.01
N TRP A 8 -37.67 14.81 10.02
CA TRP A 8 -38.02 13.45 9.58
C TRP A 8 -38.09 12.40 10.69
N PHE A 9 -37.39 12.63 11.80
CA PHE A 9 -37.35 11.73 12.94
C PHE A 9 -38.61 11.79 13.83
N GLU A 10 -39.48 12.79 13.69
CA GLU A 10 -40.76 12.81 14.39
C GLU A 10 -41.69 11.69 13.91
N HIS A 11 -41.55 11.23 12.66
CA HIS A 11 -42.28 10.06 12.15
C HIS A 11 -41.85 8.73 12.79
N LEU A 12 -40.74 8.73 13.55
CA LEU A 12 -40.26 7.55 14.27
C LEU A 12 -40.76 7.49 15.72
N ILE A 13 -41.51 8.51 16.16
CA ILE A 13 -42.11 8.61 17.49
C ILE A 13 -43.58 8.20 17.33
N ASP A 14 -43.90 6.97 17.69
CA ASP A 14 -45.26 6.41 17.55
C ASP A 14 -46.14 6.70 18.78
N GLY A 15 -45.57 7.23 19.87
CA GLY A 15 -46.27 7.57 21.11
C GLY A 15 -46.70 6.37 21.94
N GLU A 16 -46.69 5.15 21.38
CA GLU A 16 -47.01 3.89 22.08
C GLU A 16 -45.76 3.11 22.50
N THR A 17 -44.73 3.06 21.64
CA THR A 17 -43.50 2.27 21.83
C THR A 17 -42.24 3.12 21.93
N VAL A 18 -42.27 4.32 21.36
CA VAL A 18 -41.23 5.34 21.41
C VAL A 18 -41.95 6.67 21.65
N ASP A 19 -41.84 7.13 22.90
CA ASP A 19 -42.47 8.34 23.42
C ASP A 19 -41.60 9.60 23.22
N SER A 20 -40.30 9.42 23.02
CA SER A 20 -39.37 10.52 22.76
C SER A 20 -38.15 10.11 21.92
N VAL A 21 -37.48 11.10 21.33
CA VAL A 21 -36.21 10.91 20.60
C VAL A 21 -35.13 10.29 21.51
N ASN A 22 -35.11 10.66 22.79
CA ASN A 22 -34.14 10.10 23.74
C ASN A 22 -34.37 8.60 23.95
N THR A 23 -35.64 8.20 24.09
CA THR A 23 -36.02 6.78 24.22
C THR A 23 -35.64 5.99 22.98
N LEU A 24 -35.80 6.57 21.78
CA LEU A 24 -35.34 5.95 20.53
C LEU A 24 -33.82 5.73 20.53
N CYS A 25 -33.06 6.78 20.87
CA CYS A 25 -31.60 6.73 20.95
C CYS A 25 -31.13 5.67 21.94
N GLU A 26 -31.76 5.59 23.12
CA GLU A 26 -31.43 4.59 24.14
C GLU A 26 -31.70 3.16 23.65
N ARG A 27 -32.81 2.91 22.94
CA ARG A 27 -33.12 1.59 22.37
C ARG A 27 -32.13 1.19 21.28
N ILE A 28 -31.76 2.12 20.41
CA ILE A 28 -30.76 1.88 19.36
C ILE A 28 -29.39 1.58 19.98
N ASN A 29 -28.97 2.38 20.97
CA ASN A 29 -27.72 2.16 21.69
C ASN A 29 -27.74 0.80 22.40
N HIS A 30 -28.83 0.45 23.09
CA HIS A 30 -28.99 -0.83 23.75
C HIS A 30 -28.96 -2.01 22.77
N PHE A 31 -29.55 -1.87 21.58
CA PHE A 31 -29.47 -2.88 20.53
C PHE A 31 -28.02 -3.14 20.09
N PHE A 32 -27.26 -2.08 19.78
CA PHE A 32 -25.87 -2.23 19.38
C PHE A 32 -24.98 -2.73 20.52
N VAL A 33 -25.19 -2.24 21.75
CA VAL A 33 -24.48 -2.73 22.94
C VAL A 33 -24.76 -4.22 23.17
N ASN A 34 -25.99 -4.68 22.95
CA ASN A 34 -26.33 -6.10 23.05
C ASN A 34 -25.66 -6.95 21.98
N LEU A 35 -25.56 -6.47 20.74
CA LEU A 35 -24.82 -7.17 19.68
C LEU A 35 -23.34 -7.35 20.02
N THR A 36 -22.77 -6.42 20.79
CA THR A 36 -21.37 -6.43 21.17
C THR A 36 -21.13 -6.86 22.62
N LYS A 37 -22.17 -7.36 23.32
CA LYS A 37 -22.10 -7.63 24.77
C LYS A 37 -21.08 -8.73 25.11
N ASP A 38 -20.94 -9.69 24.20
CA ASP A 38 -20.03 -10.82 24.35
C ASP A 38 -18.60 -10.48 23.89
N PHE A 39 -18.36 -9.29 23.36
CA PHE A 39 -17.02 -8.84 23.02
C PHE A 39 -16.29 -8.38 24.29
N THR A 40 -15.17 -9.02 24.59
CA THR A 40 -14.21 -8.55 25.58
C THR A 40 -13.43 -7.37 25.00
N PRO A 41 -13.55 -6.14 25.55
CA PRO A 41 -12.73 -5.02 25.09
C PRO A 41 -11.25 -5.36 25.22
N LEU A 42 -10.48 -5.06 24.18
CA LEU A 42 -9.03 -5.26 24.20
C LEU A 42 -8.42 -4.35 25.29
N SER A 43 -7.72 -4.96 26.25
CA SER A 43 -6.92 -4.23 27.23
C SER A 43 -5.63 -3.72 26.59
N GLN A 44 -5.09 -2.62 27.13
CA GLN A 44 -3.75 -2.16 26.78
C GLN A 44 -2.69 -3.25 27.05
N ASP A 45 -2.95 -4.13 28.03
CA ASP A 45 -2.12 -5.27 28.35
C ASP A 45 -2.21 -6.39 27.30
N ASP A 46 -3.36 -6.57 26.64
CA ASP A 46 -3.49 -7.56 25.56
C ASP A 46 -2.66 -7.16 24.33
N VAL A 47 -2.53 -5.84 24.10
CA VAL A 47 -1.73 -5.27 23.01
C VAL A 47 -0.25 -5.24 23.36
N SER A 48 0.11 -4.94 24.61
CA SER A 48 1.52 -4.86 25.04
C SER A 48 2.14 -6.23 25.32
N ASN A 49 1.34 -7.21 25.77
CA ASN A 49 1.74 -8.63 25.87
C ASN A 49 1.71 -9.33 24.51
N TYR A 50 1.09 -8.72 23.49
CA TYR A 50 1.40 -8.99 22.08
C TYR A 50 2.80 -8.43 21.77
N SER A 51 3.81 -8.97 22.46
CA SER A 51 5.12 -9.03 21.85
C SER A 51 4.89 -9.82 20.57
N ALA A 52 5.11 -9.20 19.41
CA ALA A 52 5.53 -9.95 18.25
C ALA A 52 6.86 -10.61 18.66
N GLY A 53 6.74 -11.66 19.46
CA GLY A 53 7.85 -12.51 19.82
C GLY A 53 8.43 -13.01 18.52
N ASP A 54 9.69 -13.40 18.59
CA ASP A 54 10.48 -13.96 17.50
C ASP A 54 9.78 -15.08 16.69
N SER A 55 8.62 -15.56 17.14
CA SER A 55 7.61 -16.26 16.35
C SER A 55 6.92 -15.30 15.37
N GLY A 56 7.52 -15.11 14.20
CA GLY A 56 6.94 -14.38 13.08
C GLY A 56 5.47 -14.75 12.81
N ILE A 57 4.76 -13.82 12.15
CA ILE A 57 3.40 -14.03 11.64
C ILE A 57 3.31 -15.45 11.08
N ALA A 58 2.33 -16.23 11.55
CA ALA A 58 2.19 -17.62 11.15
C ALA A 58 2.17 -17.71 9.61
N ASP A 59 2.96 -18.63 9.05
CA ASP A 59 3.22 -18.71 7.60
C ASP A 59 1.94 -18.89 6.77
N ASP A 60 0.89 -19.45 7.36
CA ASP A 60 -0.45 -19.61 6.78
C ASP A 60 -1.23 -18.29 6.65
N LEU A 61 -0.86 -17.26 7.41
CA LEU A 61 -1.39 -15.90 7.30
C LEU A 61 -0.58 -15.02 6.34
N LEU A 62 0.60 -15.50 5.91
CA LEU A 62 1.42 -14.81 4.92
C LEU A 62 0.99 -15.20 3.51
N ALA A 63 0.77 -14.20 2.65
CA ALA A 63 0.52 -14.45 1.25
C ALA A 63 1.76 -15.09 0.60
N SER A 64 1.57 -16.21 -0.10
CA SER A 64 2.65 -16.83 -0.87
C SER A 64 3.11 -15.90 -2.00
N THR A 65 4.40 -15.93 -2.35
CA THR A 65 4.94 -15.20 -3.50
C THR A 65 4.15 -15.49 -4.78
N GLY A 66 3.68 -16.72 -4.96
CA GLY A 66 2.85 -17.11 -6.11
C GLY A 66 1.44 -16.50 -6.08
N GLU A 67 0.83 -16.36 -4.90
CA GLU A 67 -0.48 -15.73 -4.73
C GLU A 67 -0.41 -14.22 -4.95
N VAL A 68 0.64 -13.59 -4.42
CA VAL A 68 0.95 -12.17 -4.65
C VAL A 68 1.16 -11.93 -6.15
N TYR A 69 1.98 -12.74 -6.81
CA TYR A 69 2.21 -12.63 -8.26
C TYR A 69 0.89 -12.77 -9.06
N LYS A 70 0.08 -13.80 -8.79
CA LYS A 70 -1.23 -13.97 -9.47
C LYS A 70 -2.15 -12.76 -9.27
N SER A 71 -2.18 -12.24 -8.04
CA SER A 71 -2.96 -11.06 -7.69
C SER A 71 -2.47 -9.82 -8.44
N LEU A 72 -1.16 -9.59 -8.51
CA LEU A 72 -0.55 -8.49 -9.26
C LEU A 72 -0.83 -8.59 -10.77
N CYS A 73 -0.74 -9.79 -11.35
CA CYS A 73 -1.07 -10.01 -12.76
C CYS A 73 -2.55 -9.75 -13.08
N SER A 74 -3.44 -9.94 -12.11
CA SER A 74 -4.88 -9.67 -12.27
C SER A 74 -5.24 -8.17 -12.23
N LEU A 75 -4.32 -7.31 -11.78
CA LEU A 75 -4.57 -5.87 -11.67
C LEU A 75 -4.87 -5.24 -13.02
N LYS A 76 -5.89 -4.37 -13.02
CA LYS A 76 -6.26 -3.53 -14.16
C LYS A 76 -5.36 -2.30 -14.18
N THR A 77 -4.56 -2.17 -15.22
CA THR A 77 -3.54 -1.12 -15.39
C THR A 77 -4.12 0.29 -15.55
N GLY A 78 -5.33 0.42 -16.14
CA GLY A 78 -6.01 1.71 -16.33
C GLY A 78 -6.83 2.21 -15.13
N LYS A 79 -6.60 1.68 -13.92
CA LYS A 79 -7.27 2.15 -12.71
C LYS A 79 -6.46 3.23 -12.01
N ALA A 80 -7.17 4.10 -11.29
CA ALA A 80 -6.55 5.13 -10.47
C ALA A 80 -5.63 4.49 -9.41
N PRO A 81 -4.48 5.11 -9.14
CA PRO A 81 -3.58 4.66 -8.07
C PRO A 81 -4.27 4.76 -6.71
N GLY A 82 -3.83 3.94 -5.77
CA GLY A 82 -4.34 3.93 -4.40
C GLY A 82 -3.88 5.16 -3.60
N PRO A 83 -4.12 5.17 -2.29
CA PRO A 83 -3.61 6.23 -1.40
C PRO A 83 -2.07 6.30 -1.36
N ASP A 84 -1.40 5.25 -1.85
CA ASP A 84 0.04 5.19 -2.07
C ASP A 84 0.52 5.94 -3.33
N GLY A 85 -0.38 6.31 -4.24
CA GLY A 85 -0.05 7.00 -5.49
C GLY A 85 0.67 6.13 -6.53
N ILE A 86 0.79 4.81 -6.30
CA ILE A 86 1.51 3.90 -7.19
C ILE A 86 0.55 3.39 -8.28
N PRO A 87 0.82 3.63 -9.57
CA PRO A 87 -0.02 3.12 -10.63
C PRO A 87 0.05 1.60 -10.77
N ASN A 88 -1.09 0.96 -11.02
CA ASN A 88 -1.17 -0.50 -11.24
C ASN A 88 -0.27 -1.00 -12.37
N VAL A 89 0.01 -0.17 -13.38
CA VAL A 89 0.99 -0.47 -14.43
C VAL A 89 2.35 -0.82 -13.83
N ILE A 90 2.81 -0.03 -12.87
CA ILE A 90 4.12 -0.19 -12.24
C ILE A 90 4.18 -1.49 -11.44
N LEU A 91 3.18 -1.73 -10.60
CA LEU A 91 3.05 -2.97 -9.82
C LEU A 91 3.07 -4.22 -10.71
N LYS A 92 2.41 -4.15 -11.86
CA LYS A 92 2.34 -5.27 -12.80
C LYS A 92 3.65 -5.48 -13.55
N THR A 93 4.33 -4.42 -13.97
CA THR A 93 5.63 -4.51 -14.65
C THR A 93 6.65 -5.25 -13.78
N PHE A 94 6.74 -4.89 -12.50
CA PHE A 94 7.71 -5.52 -11.59
C PHE A 94 7.35 -6.95 -11.18
N ALA A 95 6.09 -7.38 -11.36
CA ALA A 95 5.69 -8.77 -11.13
C ALA A 95 6.26 -9.74 -12.18
N PHE A 96 6.44 -9.30 -13.44
CA PHE A 96 6.94 -10.15 -14.53
C PHE A 96 8.44 -10.48 -14.42
N ASP A 97 9.19 -9.77 -13.58
CA ASP A 97 10.62 -10.02 -13.40
C ASP A 97 10.89 -11.41 -12.79
N ASP A 98 9.98 -11.92 -11.96
CA ASP A 98 10.09 -13.25 -11.35
C ASP A 98 9.91 -14.38 -12.38
N ASP A 99 9.11 -14.14 -13.42
CA ASP A 99 9.00 -15.07 -14.55
C ASP A 99 10.28 -15.13 -15.35
N LEU A 100 10.92 -13.98 -15.56
CA LEU A 100 12.19 -13.89 -16.28
C LEU A 100 13.28 -14.70 -15.55
N GLU A 101 13.35 -14.58 -14.22
CA GLU A 101 14.28 -15.36 -13.40
C GLU A 101 13.98 -16.86 -13.46
N ARG A 102 12.70 -17.24 -13.41
CA ARG A 102 12.28 -18.63 -13.50
C ARG A 102 12.64 -19.25 -14.86
N VAL A 103 12.44 -18.51 -15.95
CA VAL A 103 12.84 -18.94 -17.30
C VAL A 103 14.35 -19.06 -17.39
N GLN A 104 15.10 -18.09 -16.86
CA GLN A 104 16.57 -18.13 -16.84
C GLN A 104 17.09 -19.34 -16.06
N LYS A 105 16.57 -19.60 -14.85
CA LYS A 105 16.92 -20.77 -14.02
C LYS A 105 16.69 -22.08 -14.76
N ARG A 106 15.54 -22.23 -15.42
CA ARG A 106 15.23 -23.42 -16.23
C ARG A 106 16.17 -23.58 -17.42
N ALA A 107 16.44 -22.51 -18.15
CA ALA A 107 17.34 -22.55 -19.31
C ALA A 107 18.76 -22.94 -18.89
N LEU A 108 19.30 -22.33 -17.83
CA LEU A 108 20.64 -22.65 -17.33
C LEU A 108 20.74 -24.06 -16.76
N ALA A 109 19.69 -24.59 -16.12
CA ALA A 109 19.67 -25.97 -15.65
C ALA A 109 19.74 -27.00 -16.81
N ILE A 110 19.21 -26.65 -17.99
CA ILE A 110 19.28 -27.49 -19.20
C ILE A 110 20.67 -27.39 -19.84
N ILE A 111 21.24 -26.18 -19.93
CA ILE A 111 22.52 -25.93 -20.60
C ILE A 111 23.71 -26.41 -19.75
N TYR A 112 23.66 -26.17 -18.44
CA TYR A 112 24.70 -26.52 -17.47
C TYR A 112 24.13 -27.51 -16.44
N PRO A 113 23.97 -28.79 -16.79
CA PRO A 113 23.45 -29.79 -15.88
C PRO A 113 24.40 -29.99 -14.68
N ASN A 114 23.83 -30.25 -13.50
CA ASN A 114 24.55 -30.47 -12.23
C ASN A 114 25.37 -29.27 -11.71
N CYS A 115 25.19 -28.08 -12.28
CA CYS A 115 25.76 -26.85 -11.74
C CYS A 115 24.75 -26.13 -10.86
N SER A 116 25.23 -25.42 -9.83
CA SER A 116 24.38 -24.48 -9.10
C SER A 116 24.00 -23.30 -10.01
N TYR A 117 22.90 -22.60 -9.70
CA TYR A 117 22.47 -21.44 -10.49
C TYR A 117 23.56 -20.36 -10.55
N ASP A 118 24.23 -20.09 -9.44
CA ASP A 118 25.27 -19.06 -9.38
C ASP A 118 26.53 -19.45 -10.16
N ASP A 119 26.90 -20.73 -10.17
CA ASP A 119 28.02 -21.20 -10.97
C ASP A 119 27.67 -21.21 -12.46
N ALA A 120 26.45 -21.59 -12.82
CA ALA A 120 25.96 -21.51 -14.20
C ALA A 120 25.94 -20.06 -14.71
N LEU A 121 25.60 -19.07 -13.86
CA LEU A 121 25.71 -17.65 -14.20
C LEU A 121 27.14 -17.23 -14.49
N LYS A 122 28.10 -17.61 -13.63
CA LYS A 122 29.53 -17.31 -13.84
C LYS A 122 30.08 -17.95 -15.10
N LEU A 123 29.74 -19.22 -15.35
CA LEU A 123 30.14 -19.96 -16.54
C LEU A 123 29.55 -19.37 -17.83
N ALA A 124 28.31 -18.90 -17.77
CA ALA A 124 27.66 -18.23 -18.90
C ALA A 124 28.13 -16.77 -19.09
N GLY A 125 28.90 -16.21 -18.16
CA GLY A 125 29.27 -14.79 -18.16
C GLY A 125 28.08 -13.85 -17.99
N ILE A 126 26.99 -14.32 -17.37
CA ILE A 126 25.75 -13.56 -17.18
C ILE A 126 25.73 -13.00 -15.77
N GLU A 127 25.58 -11.68 -15.66
CA GLU A 127 25.41 -11.01 -14.38
C GLU A 127 24.07 -11.41 -13.72
N PRO A 128 24.03 -11.63 -12.38
CA PRO A 128 22.81 -11.92 -11.65
C PRO A 128 21.68 -10.96 -12.00
N LEU A 129 20.45 -11.48 -12.10
CA LEU A 129 19.29 -10.68 -12.51
C LEU A 129 19.08 -9.48 -11.59
N VAL A 130 19.32 -9.62 -10.28
CA VAL A 130 19.21 -8.54 -9.29
C VAL A 130 20.10 -7.35 -9.66
N LEU A 131 21.36 -7.58 -10.03
CA LEU A 131 22.28 -6.50 -10.41
C LEU A 131 21.85 -5.82 -11.71
N ARG A 132 21.39 -6.62 -12.68
CA ARG A 132 20.86 -6.07 -13.95
C ARG A 132 19.58 -5.25 -13.73
N ARG A 133 18.71 -5.65 -12.78
CA ARG A 133 17.52 -4.88 -12.37
C ARG A 133 17.93 -3.56 -11.75
N ASP A 134 18.91 -3.57 -10.85
CA ASP A 134 19.40 -2.34 -10.23
C ASP A 134 19.95 -1.35 -11.26
N ALA A 135 20.80 -1.85 -12.16
CA ALA A 135 21.35 -1.05 -13.26
C ALA A 135 20.25 -0.50 -14.19
N ALA A 136 19.22 -1.30 -14.50
CA ALA A 136 18.10 -0.87 -15.33
C ALA A 136 17.22 0.18 -14.63
N CYS A 137 16.91 0.00 -13.34
CA CYS A 137 16.17 0.97 -12.53
C CYS A 137 16.92 2.29 -12.44
N LYS A 138 18.24 2.25 -12.21
CA LYS A 138 19.08 3.44 -12.17
C LYS A 138 19.05 4.19 -13.50
N ARG A 139 19.27 3.47 -14.62
CA ARG A 139 19.18 4.06 -15.97
C ARG A 139 17.80 4.64 -16.24
N PHE A 140 16.73 3.93 -15.86
CA PHE A 140 15.37 4.40 -16.04
C PHE A 140 15.15 5.72 -15.32
N VAL A 141 15.50 5.79 -14.03
CA VAL A 141 15.41 7.00 -13.19
C VAL A 141 16.18 8.16 -13.79
N GLU A 142 17.42 7.93 -14.24
CA GLU A 142 18.26 8.94 -14.91
C GLU A 142 17.65 9.44 -16.24
N THR A 143 16.85 8.62 -16.91
CA THR A 143 16.22 8.95 -18.19
C THR A 143 14.89 9.71 -18.02
N ILE A 144 14.33 9.80 -16.81
CA ILE A 144 13.06 10.48 -16.58
C ILE A 144 13.25 11.99 -16.76
N LEU A 145 12.63 12.54 -17.81
CA LEU A 145 12.67 13.97 -18.16
C LEU A 145 11.52 14.77 -17.52
N PRO A 146 11.69 16.11 -17.35
CA PRO A 146 10.61 17.01 -16.92
C PRO A 146 9.45 16.95 -17.92
N GLY A 147 8.30 16.44 -17.47
CA GLY A 147 7.13 16.15 -18.30
C GLY A 147 6.66 14.71 -18.20
N ASN A 148 7.50 13.80 -17.73
CA ASN A 148 7.07 12.45 -17.34
C ASN A 148 6.27 12.53 -16.02
N PRO A 149 5.12 11.83 -15.90
CA PRO A 149 4.32 11.81 -14.67
C PRO A 149 5.10 11.38 -13.42
N LEU A 150 6.17 10.60 -13.58
CA LEU A 150 7.03 10.14 -12.50
C LEU A 150 8.15 11.12 -12.16
N TYR A 151 8.42 12.11 -13.01
CA TYR A 151 9.46 13.12 -12.77
C TYR A 151 9.30 13.82 -11.42
N PRO A 152 8.10 14.27 -11.00
CA PRO A 152 7.93 14.89 -9.69
C PRO A 152 8.11 13.92 -8.52
N ILE A 153 7.83 12.64 -8.70
CA ILE A 153 7.98 11.64 -7.62
C ILE A 153 9.46 11.33 -7.40
N VAL A 154 10.21 11.20 -8.49
CA VAL A 154 11.61 10.78 -8.50
C VAL A 154 12.55 11.95 -8.19
N HIS A 155 12.29 13.13 -8.74
CA HIS A 155 13.19 14.29 -8.66
C HIS A 155 12.76 15.34 -7.63
N SER A 156 11.52 15.29 -7.12
CA SER A 156 11.09 16.16 -6.01
C SER A 156 10.85 15.36 -4.74
N ARG A 157 11.67 15.60 -3.71
CA ARG A 157 11.27 15.36 -2.30
C ARG A 157 10.21 16.35 -1.80
N SER A 158 9.83 17.31 -2.64
CA SER A 158 8.83 18.34 -2.36
C SER A 158 8.10 18.69 -3.65
N ALA A 159 6.88 18.19 -3.81
CA ALA A 159 6.04 18.61 -4.91
C ALA A 159 5.54 20.04 -4.65
N PRO A 160 5.64 20.97 -5.62
CA PRO A 160 4.94 22.24 -5.51
C PRO A 160 3.43 21.98 -5.54
N VAL A 161 2.73 22.42 -4.50
CA VAL A 161 1.26 22.34 -4.44
C VAL A 161 0.70 23.41 -5.37
N ASN A 162 0.16 23.01 -6.51
CA ASN A 162 -0.48 23.93 -7.44
C ASN A 162 -1.91 24.22 -6.95
N HIS A 163 -2.09 25.34 -6.25
CA HIS A 163 -3.43 25.83 -5.91
C HIS A 163 -4.00 26.59 -7.11
N GLY A 164 -5.15 26.16 -7.63
CA GLY A 164 -5.85 26.80 -8.77
C GLY A 164 -6.33 28.24 -8.51
N TYR A 165 -5.98 28.82 -7.38
CA TYR A 165 -6.29 30.19 -6.98
C TYR A 165 -5.08 30.81 -6.27
N LYS A 166 -4.85 32.12 -6.49
CA LYS A 166 -3.78 32.89 -5.86
C LYS A 166 -4.09 33.20 -4.38
N LEU A 167 -4.07 32.19 -3.52
CA LEU A 167 -3.91 32.45 -2.08
C LEU A 167 -2.43 32.74 -1.78
N ARG A 168 -2.21 33.67 -0.85
CA ARG A 168 -0.90 34.24 -0.50
C ARG A 168 0.14 33.13 -0.37
N SER A 169 1.15 33.21 -1.23
CA SER A 169 2.22 32.24 -1.38
C SER A 169 3.05 32.12 -0.11
N ASP A 170 3.02 30.96 0.52
CA ASP A 170 4.21 30.42 1.16
C ASP A 170 4.75 29.34 0.24
N ASN A 171 5.69 29.73 -0.63
CA ASN A 171 6.47 28.84 -1.49
C ASN A 171 7.51 28.07 -0.64
N VAL A 172 7.08 27.50 0.49
CA VAL A 172 7.94 26.66 1.30
C VAL A 172 7.73 25.23 0.79
N ALA A 173 8.74 24.70 0.11
CA ALA A 173 8.86 23.28 -0.18
C ALA A 173 8.70 22.50 1.12
N ARG A 174 7.50 21.93 1.35
CA ARG A 174 7.26 21.10 2.52
C ARG A 174 7.80 19.71 2.19
N ASN A 175 8.79 19.26 2.96
CA ASN A 175 9.13 17.83 3.00
C ASN A 175 7.83 17.05 3.26
N ILE A 176 7.53 16.06 2.41
CA ILE A 176 6.37 15.19 2.61
C ILE A 176 6.58 14.50 3.95
N ARG A 177 5.86 14.95 4.98
CA ARG A 177 5.91 14.38 6.32
C ARG A 177 5.13 13.08 6.30
N MET A 178 5.80 12.00 5.89
CA MET A 178 5.23 10.65 5.92
C MET A 178 4.93 10.31 7.39
N ARG A 179 3.69 9.87 7.68
CA ARG A 179 3.23 9.55 9.04
C ARG A 179 3.94 8.31 9.63
N THR A 180 4.60 7.52 8.80
CA THR A 180 5.32 6.31 9.21
C THR A 180 6.65 6.19 8.46
N ASP A 181 7.69 5.79 9.19
CA ASP A 181 9.06 5.55 8.71
C ASP A 181 9.20 4.32 7.79
N ARG A 182 8.07 3.64 7.48
CA ARG A 182 8.06 2.39 6.70
C ARG A 182 8.57 2.56 5.27
N PHE A 183 8.39 3.75 4.68
CA PHE A 183 8.87 4.03 3.32
C PHE A 183 10.30 4.59 3.27
N GLN A 184 10.86 5.06 4.39
CA GLN A 184 12.23 5.60 4.42
C GLN A 184 13.27 4.50 4.19
N LYS A 185 13.04 3.29 4.72
CA LYS A 185 13.92 2.13 4.51
C LYS A 185 13.75 1.47 3.13
N PHE A 186 12.55 1.52 2.54
CA PHE A 186 12.26 0.79 1.30
C PHE A 186 12.72 1.49 0.02
N VAL A 187 12.67 2.83 -0.02
CA VAL A 187 12.97 3.61 -1.24
C VAL A 187 14.27 4.41 -1.11
N THR A 188 14.88 4.43 0.06
CA THR A 188 16.14 5.17 0.30
C THR A 188 17.33 4.22 0.50
N ILE A 189 17.59 3.34 -0.46
CA ILE A 189 18.99 3.01 -0.74
C ILE A 189 19.58 4.30 -1.29
N LYS A 190 20.24 5.06 -0.40
CA LYS A 190 20.94 6.29 -0.73
C LYS A 190 22.03 5.94 -1.74
N TYR A 191 21.79 6.13 -3.03
CA TYR A 191 22.86 6.39 -3.99
C TYR A 191 23.32 7.83 -3.79
N ALA A 192 23.96 8.08 -2.65
CA ALA A 192 24.70 9.29 -2.38
C ALA A 192 26.11 8.85 -1.99
N THR A 193 27.06 9.09 -2.91
CA THR A 193 28.48 9.18 -2.62
C THR A 193 28.75 10.18 -1.51
#